data_AF-A0A1B1S8W4-F1
#
_entry.id   AF-A0A1B1S8W4-F1
#
_cell.length_a   1.000
_cell.length_b   1.000
_cell.length_c   1.000
_cell.angle_alpha   90.00
_cell.angle_beta   90.00
_cell.angle_gamma   90.00
#
_symmetry.space_group_name_H-M   'P 1'
#
loop_
_entity.id
_entity.type
_entity.pdbx_description
1 polymer ?
#
loop_
_entity_poly.entity_id
_entity_poly.type
_entity_poly.pdbx_seq_one_letter_code
_entity_poly.pdbx_strand_id
1 'polypeptide(L)'
;MKSLTESSMAILKASLARRYKSERPIIASVAELFNNGESVLADYPIILSTTFSSKNCFNSDTLFDYVIMDEASQVSVETGLLALTCAKNAVIVGDTMQLPNVITEDDRVKLNEIRKSTNIPDSYDAANHSFLSSVLATIPNVPETLLREHYRCHPDIINFCNQKFYGGNLLIMTKRNDVEKHLLALATAPGQHCRGHYNQREIDAVKIELMPLLDNFENTGIIAPYNSQVNQFRSQIPEIEVATVHKYQGREKDTIIMSVTDDSITEFTDNANLLNVAVSRAKNKFCLVVSGNPQKLNGNIHDLINYIKYQQGVVIQSNLRSIFDYLFSQIQAYNRDNEPVSEYDSENLTFDLIENIRTNYPHLSHIKALCHYPVRYLINDTQGLSEREKRYALHPATHIDFLIINRVTKEPLLAIETDGYSYHNEKTEQFQRDRMKDKILELYGLPLLRLSTVGYGEESKIVDALDKRVKLGIFS
;
A
#
# COMPACT_ATOMS: atom_id res chain seq x y z
N MET A 1 33.74 -2.57 23.76
CA MET A 1 33.26 -1.91 22.52
C MET A 1 32.85 -0.46 22.73
N LYS A 2 31.89 -0.12 23.61
CA LYS A 2 31.48 1.28 23.85
C LYS A 2 32.66 2.25 24.10
N SER A 3 33.60 1.90 24.98
CA SER A 3 34.77 2.76 25.25
C SER A 3 35.71 2.92 24.04
N LEU A 4 35.81 1.92 23.14
CA LEU A 4 36.61 2.01 21.92
C LEU A 4 35.94 2.92 20.89
N THR A 5 34.63 2.80 20.71
CA THR A 5 33.85 3.68 19.82
C THR A 5 33.92 5.12 20.29
N GLU A 6 33.73 5.36 21.59
CA GLU A 6 33.82 6.68 22.21
C GLU A 6 35.22 7.27 22.05
N SER A 7 36.27 6.50 22.33
CA SER A 7 37.66 6.94 22.19
C SER A 7 38.04 7.23 20.74
N SER A 8 37.64 6.37 19.80
CA SER A 8 37.86 6.56 18.37
C SER A 8 37.16 7.82 17.86
N MET A 9 35.90 8.02 18.25
CA MET A 9 35.13 9.21 17.89
C MET A 9 35.74 10.49 18.48
N ALA A 10 36.24 10.44 19.72
CA ALA A 10 36.93 11.57 20.33
C ALA A 10 38.22 11.94 19.58
N ILE A 11 39.03 10.95 19.18
CA ILE A 11 40.24 11.16 18.38
C ILE A 11 39.90 11.74 17.00
N LEU A 12 38.88 11.21 16.32
CA LEU A 12 38.41 11.73 15.03
C LEU A 12 37.98 13.19 15.16
N LYS A 13 37.12 13.51 16.15
CA LYS A 13 36.66 14.89 16.41
C LYS A 13 37.82 15.84 16.71
N ALA A 14 38.78 15.42 17.53
CA ALA A 14 39.97 16.22 17.83
C ALA A 14 40.83 16.48 16.58
N SER A 15 40.94 15.48 15.71
CA SER A 15 41.70 15.58 14.45
C SER A 15 41.02 16.52 13.46
N LEU A 16 39.69 16.43 13.33
CA LEU A 16 38.87 17.34 12.52
C LEU A 16 38.94 18.78 13.05
N ALA A 17 38.84 18.98 14.37
CA ALA A 17 38.95 20.29 15.00
C ALA A 17 40.32 20.93 14.78
N ARG A 18 41.40 20.14 14.76
CA ARG A 18 42.76 20.62 14.46
C ARG A 18 42.92 20.99 12.99
N ARG A 19 42.39 20.15 12.07
CA ARG A 19 42.48 20.35 10.62
C ARG A 19 41.69 21.58 10.17
N TYR A 20 40.47 21.73 10.68
CA TYR A 20 39.53 22.79 10.28
C TYR A 20 39.43 23.91 11.33
N LYS A 21 40.57 24.28 11.93
CA LYS A 21 40.66 25.36 12.93
C LYS A 21 40.38 26.73 12.31
N SER A 22 40.71 26.90 11.03
CA SER A 22 40.41 28.09 10.23
C SER A 22 39.06 27.94 9.53
N GLU A 23 38.41 29.06 9.22
CA GLU A 23 37.19 29.05 8.41
C GLU A 23 37.44 28.38 7.05
N ARG A 24 36.51 27.50 6.65
CA ARG A 24 36.57 26.83 5.34
C ARG A 24 36.04 27.78 4.26
N PRO A 25 36.60 27.75 3.04
CA PRO A 25 36.01 28.45 1.91
C PRO A 25 34.58 27.98 1.68
N ILE A 26 33.66 28.92 1.52
CA ILE A 26 32.28 28.60 1.13
C ILE A 26 32.28 28.40 -0.39
N ILE A 27 31.90 27.20 -0.83
CA ILE A 27 31.69 26.90 -2.25
C ILE A 27 30.50 27.74 -2.74
N ALA A 28 30.76 28.73 -3.60
CA ALA A 28 29.77 29.72 -4.01
C ALA A 28 28.92 29.24 -5.20
N SER A 29 29.39 28.26 -5.98
CA SER A 29 28.67 27.75 -7.15
C SER A 29 29.11 26.35 -7.58
N VAL A 30 28.28 25.71 -8.43
CA VAL A 30 28.63 24.45 -9.11
C VAL A 30 29.82 24.63 -10.05
N ALA A 31 29.98 25.81 -10.67
CA ALA A 31 31.13 26.08 -11.53
C ALA A 31 32.45 26.09 -10.75
N GLU A 32 32.43 26.54 -9.50
CA GLU A 32 33.60 26.50 -8.62
C GLU A 32 33.95 25.05 -8.24
N LEU A 33 32.94 24.24 -7.91
CA LEU A 33 33.11 22.81 -7.68
C LEU A 33 33.74 22.09 -8.89
N PHE A 34 33.22 22.39 -10.08
CA PHE A 34 33.64 21.76 -11.33
C PHE A 34 35.09 22.10 -11.71
N ASN A 35 35.48 23.36 -11.53
CA ASN A 35 36.79 23.86 -11.98
C ASN A 35 37.89 23.73 -10.91
N ASN A 36 37.55 23.74 -9.62
CA ASN A 36 38.53 23.77 -8.52
C ASN A 36 38.51 22.47 -7.69
N GLY A 37 38.31 21.33 -8.35
CA GLY A 37 38.07 20.06 -7.68
C GLY A 37 39.14 19.65 -6.66
N GLU A 38 40.43 19.79 -6.97
CA GLU A 38 41.51 19.47 -6.01
C GLU A 38 41.42 20.30 -4.72
N SER A 39 41.17 21.61 -4.84
CA SER A 39 41.02 22.49 -3.67
C SER A 39 39.78 22.10 -2.86
N VAL A 40 38.68 21.77 -3.52
CA VAL A 40 37.47 21.32 -2.84
C VAL A 40 37.72 20.01 -2.09
N LEU A 41 38.37 19.03 -2.72
CA LEU A 41 38.65 17.74 -2.08
C LEU A 41 39.62 17.85 -0.90
N ALA A 42 40.51 18.85 -0.91
CA ALA A 42 41.38 19.14 0.23
C ALA A 42 40.57 19.55 1.49
N ASP A 43 39.49 20.30 1.31
CA ASP A 43 38.62 20.76 2.40
C ASP A 43 37.44 19.82 2.69
N TYR A 44 37.00 19.08 1.67
CA TYR A 44 35.85 18.18 1.67
C TYR A 44 36.25 16.81 1.10
N PRO A 45 36.94 15.97 1.90
CA PRO A 45 37.48 14.69 1.44
C PRO A 45 36.42 13.62 1.18
N ILE A 46 35.16 13.89 1.52
CA ILE A 46 34.02 13.00 1.29
C ILE A 46 32.93 13.80 0.60
N ILE A 47 32.54 13.34 -0.59
CA ILE A 47 31.45 13.91 -1.38
C ILE A 47 30.36 12.85 -1.52
N LEU A 48 29.12 13.23 -1.24
CA LEU A 48 27.95 12.38 -1.46
C LEU A 48 27.22 12.88 -2.72
N SER A 49 26.93 11.96 -3.64
CA SER A 49 26.23 12.24 -4.88
C SER A 49 25.41 11.03 -5.30
N THR A 50 24.38 11.24 -6.11
CA THR A 50 23.78 10.15 -6.88
C THR A 50 24.76 9.69 -7.96
N THR A 51 24.65 8.44 -8.40
CA THR A 51 25.49 7.87 -9.48
C THR A 51 25.33 8.69 -10.77
N PHE A 52 24.11 9.12 -11.08
CA PHE A 52 23.80 9.97 -12.24
C PHE A 52 24.50 11.33 -12.21
N SER A 53 24.61 11.97 -11.04
CA SER A 53 25.17 13.33 -10.94
C SER A 53 26.69 13.34 -10.75
N SER A 54 27.27 12.22 -10.33
CA SER A 54 28.67 12.12 -9.92
C SER A 54 29.65 12.66 -10.98
N LYS A 55 29.41 12.35 -12.25
CA LYS A 55 30.28 12.79 -13.35
C LYS A 55 30.19 14.28 -13.68
N ASN A 56 29.10 14.93 -13.30
CA ASN A 56 28.87 16.35 -13.61
C ASN A 56 29.34 17.29 -12.49
N CYS A 57 29.73 16.75 -11.33
CA CYS A 57 30.19 17.57 -10.20
C CYS A 57 31.62 18.09 -10.40
N PHE A 58 32.48 17.33 -11.06
CA PHE A 58 33.89 17.67 -11.24
C PHE A 58 34.33 17.49 -12.70
N ASN A 59 35.30 18.29 -13.13
CA ASN A 59 35.94 18.11 -14.43
C ASN A 59 36.73 16.79 -14.53
N SER A 60 37.23 16.47 -15.72
CA SER A 60 38.01 15.25 -15.97
C SER A 60 39.35 15.21 -15.23
N ASP A 61 39.85 16.35 -14.76
CA ASP A 61 41.18 16.45 -14.15
C ASP A 61 41.13 16.09 -12.66
N THR A 62 39.95 16.09 -12.06
CA THR A 62 39.73 15.73 -10.66
C THR A 62 39.34 14.27 -10.55
N LEU A 63 40.22 13.44 -9.99
CA LEU A 63 39.98 12.01 -9.81
C LEU A 63 39.97 11.64 -8.32
N PHE A 64 38.92 10.97 -7.88
CA PHE A 64 38.81 10.44 -6.52
C PHE A 64 39.70 9.21 -6.33
N ASP A 65 40.17 8.99 -5.10
CA ASP A 65 40.89 7.76 -4.79
C ASP A 65 39.95 6.55 -4.75
N TYR A 66 38.73 6.74 -4.23
CA TYR A 66 37.69 5.72 -4.12
C TYR A 66 36.32 6.26 -4.51
N VAL A 67 35.54 5.44 -5.22
CA VAL A 67 34.08 5.55 -5.29
C VAL A 67 33.47 4.42 -4.46
N ILE A 68 32.56 4.76 -3.54
CA ILE A 68 31.78 3.78 -2.78
C ILE A 68 30.34 3.88 -3.26
N MET A 69 29.82 2.81 -3.85
CA MET A 69 28.44 2.75 -4.33
C MET A 69 27.64 1.88 -3.37
N ASP A 70 26.77 2.51 -2.58
CA ASP A 70 25.81 1.82 -1.72
C ASP A 70 24.52 1.51 -2.49
N GLU A 71 23.80 0.47 -2.07
CA GLU A 71 22.56 -0.02 -2.72
C GLU A 71 22.74 -0.26 -4.23
N ALA A 72 23.89 -0.77 -4.64
CA ALA A 72 24.26 -0.98 -6.05
C ALA A 72 23.36 -1.97 -6.81
N SER A 73 22.52 -2.74 -6.11
CA SER A 73 21.45 -3.53 -6.73
C SER A 73 20.33 -2.68 -7.32
N GLN A 74 20.14 -1.45 -6.84
CA GLN A 74 19.20 -0.48 -7.41
C GLN A 74 19.81 0.44 -8.47
N VAL A 75 21.13 0.42 -8.63
CA VAL A 75 21.83 1.28 -9.59
C VAL A 75 21.74 0.66 -10.98
N SER A 76 21.43 1.47 -11.99
CA SER A 76 21.46 1.03 -13.39
C SER A 76 22.89 0.83 -13.89
N VAL A 77 23.08 -0.08 -14.83
CA VAL A 77 24.42 -0.44 -15.33
C VAL A 77 25.15 0.79 -15.88
N GLU A 78 24.45 1.65 -16.62
CA GLU A 78 24.98 2.84 -17.24
C GLU A 78 25.38 3.92 -16.22
N THR A 79 24.57 4.18 -15.18
CA THR A 79 24.91 5.20 -14.18
C THR A 79 26.01 4.72 -13.24
N GLY A 80 26.05 3.44 -12.91
CA GLY A 80 27.16 2.83 -12.17
C GLY A 80 28.47 2.91 -12.95
N LEU A 81 28.45 2.64 -14.26
CA LEU A 81 29.62 2.79 -15.12
C LEU A 81 30.13 4.25 -15.14
N LEU A 82 29.24 5.24 -15.27
CA LEU A 82 29.63 6.65 -15.20
C LEU A 82 30.29 7.00 -13.86
N ALA A 83 29.77 6.47 -12.75
CA ALA A 83 30.36 6.69 -11.43
C ALA A 83 31.77 6.08 -11.30
N LEU A 84 32.04 4.93 -11.93
CA LEU A 84 33.39 4.36 -11.96
C LEU A 84 34.42 5.28 -12.64
N THR A 85 34.01 6.09 -13.61
CA THR A 85 34.95 6.99 -14.32
C THR A 85 35.49 8.13 -13.46
N CYS A 86 34.93 8.33 -12.26
CA CYS A 86 35.30 9.41 -11.36
C CYS A 86 36.41 9.02 -10.38
N ALA A 87 36.79 7.73 -10.27
CA ALA A 87 37.71 7.27 -9.24
C ALA A 87 38.73 6.24 -9.72
N LYS A 88 39.83 6.11 -8.98
CA LYS A 88 40.88 5.10 -9.21
C LYS A 88 40.44 3.70 -8.75
N ASN A 89 39.70 3.62 -7.65
CA ASN A 89 39.25 2.38 -7.03
C ASN A 89 37.74 2.43 -6.77
N ALA A 90 37.10 1.27 -6.71
CA ALA A 90 35.67 1.16 -6.44
C ALA A 90 35.38 0.15 -5.31
N VAL A 91 34.42 0.48 -4.47
CA VAL A 91 33.78 -0.43 -3.51
C VAL A 91 32.30 -0.45 -3.83
N ILE A 92 31.78 -1.62 -4.18
CA ILE A 92 30.39 -1.80 -4.60
C ILE A 92 29.68 -2.57 -3.50
N VAL A 93 28.67 -1.95 -2.91
CA VAL A 93 27.89 -2.48 -1.80
C VAL A 93 26.44 -2.58 -2.24
N GLY A 94 25.82 -3.72 -2.02
CA GLY A 94 24.42 -3.94 -2.32
C GLY A 94 24.05 -5.39 -2.11
N ASP A 95 22.78 -5.71 -2.36
CA ASP A 95 22.21 -7.02 -2.12
C ASP A 95 21.33 -7.42 -3.30
N THR A 96 21.74 -8.47 -4.03
CA THR A 96 20.99 -9.01 -5.18
C THR A 96 19.69 -9.70 -4.76
N MET A 97 19.52 -10.03 -3.48
CA MET A 97 18.28 -10.55 -2.91
C MET A 97 17.33 -9.44 -2.44
N GLN A 98 17.72 -8.17 -2.53
CA GLN A 98 16.83 -7.01 -2.35
C GLN A 98 16.39 -6.42 -3.70
N LEU A 99 15.66 -5.29 -3.70
CA LEU A 99 15.04 -4.80 -4.92
C LEU A 99 16.08 -4.44 -6.00
N PRO A 100 15.86 -4.88 -7.25
CA PRO A 100 16.70 -4.48 -8.36
C PRO A 100 16.38 -3.06 -8.82
N ASN A 101 17.20 -2.53 -9.74
CA ASN A 101 16.90 -1.32 -10.47
C ASN A 101 15.53 -1.41 -11.19
N VAL A 102 14.70 -0.38 -11.06
CA VAL A 102 13.37 -0.34 -11.68
C VAL A 102 13.50 0.23 -13.08
N ILE A 103 13.11 -0.56 -14.07
CA ILE A 103 13.17 -0.20 -15.49
C ILE A 103 11.76 -0.14 -16.04
N THR A 104 11.40 1.01 -16.63
CA THR A 104 10.11 1.19 -17.28
C THR A 104 10.02 0.32 -18.55
N GLU A 105 8.82 -0.01 -18.98
CA GLU A 105 8.66 -0.81 -20.20
C GLU A 105 9.20 -0.07 -21.44
N ASP A 106 8.98 1.25 -21.51
CA ASP A 106 9.52 2.08 -22.59
C ASP A 106 11.06 2.06 -22.62
N ASP A 107 11.72 2.12 -21.46
CA ASP A 107 13.18 2.05 -21.39
C ASP A 107 13.70 0.65 -21.67
N ARG A 108 12.97 -0.39 -21.24
CA ARG A 108 13.28 -1.79 -21.58
C ARG A 108 13.27 -2.01 -23.09
N VAL A 109 12.28 -1.48 -23.80
CA VAL A 109 12.21 -1.54 -25.27
C VAL A 109 13.43 -0.88 -25.90
N LYS A 110 13.77 0.35 -25.50
CA LYS A 110 14.94 1.08 -26.02
C LYS A 110 16.25 0.32 -25.76
N LEU A 111 16.45 -0.18 -24.55
CA LEU A 111 17.65 -0.93 -24.18
C LEU A 111 17.79 -2.22 -24.99
N ASN A 112 16.67 -2.92 -25.24
CA ASN A 112 16.65 -4.10 -26.09
C ASN A 112 16.98 -3.81 -27.56
N GLU A 113 16.56 -2.66 -28.10
CA GLU A 113 16.92 -2.22 -29.46
C GLU A 113 18.41 -1.89 -29.57
N ILE A 114 18.97 -1.20 -28.56
CA ILE A 114 20.41 -0.93 -28.47
C ILE A 114 21.18 -2.25 -28.42
N ARG A 115 20.77 -3.20 -27.57
CA ARG A 115 21.41 -4.51 -27.46
C ARG A 115 21.34 -5.29 -28.78
N LYS A 116 20.24 -5.24 -29.53
CA LYS A 116 20.11 -5.91 -30.85
C LYS A 116 21.00 -5.29 -31.93
N SER A 117 21.23 -3.99 -31.86
CA SER A 117 22.03 -3.24 -32.85
C SER A 117 23.53 -3.22 -32.53
N THR A 118 23.93 -3.74 -31.38
CA THR A 118 25.32 -3.75 -30.90
C THR A 118 25.73 -5.17 -30.50
N ASN A 119 27.03 -5.44 -30.41
CA ASN A 119 27.53 -6.74 -29.93
C ASN A 119 27.84 -6.69 -28.43
N ILE A 120 26.89 -6.19 -27.63
CA ILE A 120 27.05 -6.05 -26.18
C ILE A 120 26.87 -7.44 -25.53
N PRO A 121 27.84 -7.92 -24.71
CA PRO A 121 27.67 -9.17 -23.97
C PRO A 121 26.50 -9.10 -22.97
N ASP A 122 25.86 -10.24 -22.72
CA ASP A 122 24.69 -10.36 -21.84
C ASP A 122 24.93 -9.83 -20.42
N SER A 123 26.17 -9.92 -19.91
CA SER A 123 26.56 -9.40 -18.59
C SER A 123 26.41 -7.89 -18.45
N TYR A 124 26.31 -7.15 -19.56
CA TYR A 124 26.08 -5.71 -19.62
C TYR A 124 24.65 -5.34 -20.00
N ASP A 125 23.73 -6.31 -20.06
CA ASP A 125 22.33 -6.06 -20.41
C ASP A 125 21.64 -5.22 -19.33
N ALA A 126 21.66 -3.90 -19.53
CA ALA A 126 21.09 -2.92 -18.62
C ALA A 126 19.58 -3.09 -18.43
N ALA A 127 18.86 -3.82 -19.30
CA ALA A 127 17.43 -4.08 -19.12
C ALA A 127 17.14 -5.16 -18.07
N ASN A 128 18.10 -6.06 -17.81
CA ASN A 128 17.92 -7.23 -16.97
C ASN A 128 18.94 -7.32 -15.83
N HIS A 129 20.01 -6.51 -15.86
CA HIS A 129 20.99 -6.41 -14.80
C HIS A 129 20.92 -5.06 -14.08
N SER A 130 21.14 -5.11 -12.76
CA SER A 130 21.61 -3.95 -12.01
C SER A 130 23.11 -3.82 -12.16
N PHE A 131 23.68 -2.69 -11.75
CA PHE A 131 25.11 -2.51 -11.76
C PHE A 131 25.83 -3.59 -10.94
N LEU A 132 25.32 -3.92 -9.74
CA LEU A 132 25.87 -5.00 -8.92
C LEU A 132 25.85 -6.36 -9.65
N SER A 133 24.70 -6.77 -10.20
CA SER A 133 24.62 -8.08 -10.86
C SER A 133 25.41 -8.12 -12.19
N SER A 134 25.55 -6.97 -12.86
CA SER A 134 26.39 -6.82 -14.05
C SER A 134 27.87 -6.99 -13.73
N VAL A 135 28.36 -6.40 -12.63
CA VAL A 135 29.76 -6.55 -12.19
C VAL A 135 30.07 -8.00 -11.82
N LEU A 136 29.19 -8.65 -11.06
CA LEU A 136 29.33 -10.07 -10.70
C LEU A 136 29.35 -10.99 -11.93
N ALA A 137 28.54 -10.68 -12.95
CA ALA A 137 28.49 -11.46 -14.19
C ALA A 137 29.69 -11.19 -15.11
N THR A 138 30.20 -9.95 -15.11
CA THR A 138 31.25 -9.48 -16.02
C THR A 138 32.66 -9.82 -15.54
N ILE A 139 32.90 -9.81 -14.22
CA ILE A 139 34.24 -9.98 -13.64
C ILE A 139 34.29 -11.30 -12.87
N PRO A 140 34.81 -12.38 -13.48
CA PRO A 140 34.92 -13.67 -12.81
C PRO A 140 35.80 -13.57 -11.57
N ASN A 141 35.36 -14.17 -10.46
CA ASN A 141 36.09 -14.17 -9.18
C ASN A 141 36.38 -12.76 -8.62
N VAL A 142 35.53 -11.77 -8.91
CA VAL A 142 35.59 -10.49 -8.22
C VAL A 142 35.55 -10.73 -6.70
N PRO A 143 36.42 -10.08 -5.91
CA PRO A 143 36.40 -10.26 -4.46
C PRO A 143 35.04 -9.87 -3.87
N GLU A 144 34.34 -10.85 -3.32
CA GLU A 144 33.04 -10.68 -2.67
C GLU A 144 33.19 -10.95 -1.16
N THR A 145 32.48 -10.17 -0.34
CA THR A 145 32.39 -10.42 1.09
C THR A 145 30.94 -10.26 1.54
N LEU A 146 30.29 -11.39 1.84
CA LEU A 146 28.98 -11.39 2.47
C LEU A 146 29.13 -10.96 3.93
N LEU A 147 28.53 -9.83 4.30
CA LEU A 147 28.39 -9.43 5.70
C LEU A 147 27.31 -10.28 6.36
N ARG A 148 27.73 -11.24 7.19
CA ARG A 148 26.83 -12.25 7.75
C ARG A 148 26.07 -11.79 8.99
N GLU A 149 26.61 -10.85 9.76
CA GLU A 149 26.08 -10.47 11.06
C GLU A 149 24.89 -9.52 10.92
N HIS A 150 23.72 -9.92 11.44
CA HIS A 150 22.49 -9.13 11.40
C HIS A 150 22.14 -8.55 12.77
N TYR A 151 21.98 -7.23 12.84
CA TYR A 151 21.79 -6.48 14.08
C TYR A 151 20.43 -5.77 14.21
N ARG A 152 19.55 -5.89 13.21
CA ARG A 152 18.33 -5.06 13.11
C ARG A 152 17.09 -5.72 13.70
N CYS A 153 16.69 -6.85 13.13
CA CYS A 153 15.38 -7.46 13.38
C CYS A 153 15.44 -8.48 14.50
N HIS A 154 14.31 -8.66 15.19
CA HIS A 154 14.08 -9.78 16.08
C HIS A 154 14.37 -11.10 15.35
N PRO A 155 14.95 -12.11 16.02
CA PRO A 155 15.33 -13.38 15.39
C PRO A 155 14.23 -14.04 14.58
N ASP A 156 12.97 -14.05 15.06
CA ASP A 156 11.87 -14.67 14.32
C ASP A 156 11.54 -13.94 13.01
N ILE A 157 11.73 -12.63 12.94
CA ILE A 157 11.45 -11.85 11.72
C ILE A 157 12.51 -12.13 10.68
N ILE A 158 13.79 -11.89 11.00
CA ILE A 158 14.87 -12.05 10.01
C ILE A 158 15.09 -13.52 9.64
N ASN A 159 14.80 -14.46 10.52
CA ASN A 159 15.03 -15.87 10.23
C ASN A 159 14.16 -16.37 9.07
N PHE A 160 12.98 -15.79 8.82
CA PHE A 160 12.25 -16.04 7.59
C PHE A 160 13.10 -15.72 6.35
N CYS A 161 13.58 -14.47 6.24
CA CYS A 161 14.42 -14.04 5.13
C CYS A 161 15.72 -14.86 5.05
N ASN A 162 16.35 -15.14 6.20
CA ASN A 162 17.61 -15.89 6.26
C ASN A 162 17.47 -17.28 5.64
N GLN A 163 16.44 -18.04 6.04
CA GLN A 163 16.18 -19.37 5.47
C GLN A 163 15.73 -19.28 4.00
N LYS A 164 14.87 -18.32 3.69
CA LYS A 164 14.21 -18.25 2.38
C LYS A 164 15.11 -17.70 1.26
N PHE A 165 15.93 -16.68 1.55
CA PHE A 165 16.68 -15.92 0.54
C PHE A 165 18.19 -16.02 0.69
N TYR A 166 18.70 -16.28 1.90
CA TYR A 166 20.15 -16.29 2.17
C TYR A 166 20.70 -17.68 2.51
N GLY A 167 19.89 -18.74 2.42
CA GLY A 167 20.31 -20.13 2.68
C GLY A 167 20.81 -20.37 4.10
N GLY A 168 20.36 -19.59 5.08
CA GLY A 168 20.78 -19.70 6.48
C GLY A 168 22.15 -19.10 6.80
N ASN A 169 22.75 -18.35 5.87
CA ASN A 169 24.12 -17.83 6.05
C ASN A 169 24.22 -16.62 6.98
N LEU A 170 23.12 -15.95 7.32
CA LEU A 170 23.12 -14.82 8.25
C LEU A 170 23.23 -15.29 9.70
N LEU A 171 24.10 -14.62 10.47
CA LEU A 171 24.29 -14.77 11.90
C LEU A 171 23.45 -13.71 12.62
N ILE A 172 22.44 -14.14 13.35
CA ILE A 172 21.52 -13.23 14.04
C ILE A 172 22.16 -12.81 15.37
N MET A 173 22.47 -11.52 15.48
CA MET A 173 23.15 -10.93 16.65
C MET A 173 22.19 -10.25 17.63
N THR A 174 20.91 -10.11 17.25
CA THR A 174 19.85 -9.58 18.10
C THR A 174 19.44 -10.60 19.16
N LYS A 175 18.99 -10.10 20.32
CA LYS A 175 18.49 -10.97 21.40
C LYS A 175 17.07 -11.42 21.10
N ARG A 176 16.82 -12.71 21.30
CA ARG A 176 15.48 -13.29 21.28
C ARG A 176 14.70 -12.87 22.53
N ASN A 177 13.48 -12.39 22.35
CA ASN A 177 12.54 -12.13 23.43
C ASN A 177 11.23 -12.88 23.13
N ASP A 178 10.95 -13.96 23.85
CA ASP A 178 9.77 -14.79 23.58
C ASP A 178 8.52 -14.37 24.38
N VAL A 179 8.59 -13.26 25.13
CA VAL A 179 7.45 -12.75 25.92
C VAL A 179 6.34 -12.22 25.01
N GLU A 180 6.71 -11.58 23.91
CA GLU A 180 5.79 -11.01 22.94
C GLU A 180 5.81 -11.78 21.63
N LYS A 181 4.68 -11.76 20.90
CA LYS A 181 4.62 -12.30 19.55
C LYS A 181 5.06 -11.23 18.56
N HIS A 182 6.12 -11.54 17.83
CA HIS A 182 6.79 -10.63 16.88
C HIS A 182 6.27 -10.75 15.45
N LEU A 183 5.47 -11.77 15.16
CA LEU A 183 4.89 -12.05 13.86
C LEU A 183 3.36 -12.14 13.96
N LEU A 184 2.68 -11.42 13.07
CA LEU A 184 1.23 -11.41 12.96
C LEU A 184 0.80 -11.53 11.50
N ALA A 185 -0.27 -12.28 11.25
CA ALA A 185 -0.98 -12.30 9.97
C ALA A 185 -2.46 -11.98 10.19
N LEU A 186 -2.99 -10.99 9.48
CA LEU A 186 -4.41 -10.68 9.41
C LEU A 186 -4.91 -11.07 8.02
N ALA A 187 -5.91 -11.96 7.99
CA ALA A 187 -6.64 -12.29 6.78
C ALA A 187 -8.00 -11.60 6.78
N THR A 188 -8.33 -10.86 5.71
CA THR A 188 -9.68 -10.27 5.55
C THR A 188 -10.74 -11.36 5.30
N ALA A 189 -12.02 -11.01 5.35
CA ALA A 189 -13.04 -11.92 4.82
C ALA A 189 -12.80 -12.19 3.32
N PRO A 190 -13.11 -13.41 2.81
CA PRO A 190 -13.09 -13.68 1.38
C PRO A 190 -14.03 -12.74 0.63
N GLY A 191 -13.61 -12.26 -0.54
CA GLY A 191 -14.38 -11.36 -1.40
C GLY A 191 -13.51 -10.69 -2.47
N GLN A 192 -14.13 -9.83 -3.27
CA GLN A 192 -13.42 -9.02 -4.25
C GLN A 192 -13.38 -7.56 -3.78
N HIS A 193 -12.36 -7.23 -3.00
CA HIS A 193 -12.22 -5.93 -2.35
C HIS A 193 -11.17 -5.06 -3.04
N CYS A 194 -10.31 -5.66 -3.87
CA CYS A 194 -9.28 -4.99 -4.63
C CYS A 194 -9.79 -4.50 -5.99
N ARG A 195 -9.55 -3.21 -6.27
CA ARG A 195 -9.90 -2.53 -7.52
C ARG A 195 -8.86 -1.46 -7.84
N GLY A 196 -8.26 -1.51 -9.02
CA GLY A 196 -7.21 -0.55 -9.41
C GLY A 196 -5.99 -0.59 -8.47
N HIS A 197 -5.62 -1.79 -8.01
CA HIS A 197 -4.55 -2.03 -7.03
C HIS A 197 -4.77 -1.28 -5.71
N TYR A 198 -6.02 -1.18 -5.31
CA TYR A 198 -6.46 -0.59 -4.05
C TYR A 198 -7.50 -1.50 -3.40
N ASN A 199 -7.32 -1.82 -2.12
CA ASN A 199 -8.18 -2.69 -1.33
C ASN A 199 -8.63 -2.00 -0.05
N GLN A 200 -9.88 -1.52 -0.05
CA GLN A 200 -10.49 -0.84 1.09
C GLN A 200 -10.65 -1.77 2.30
N ARG A 201 -10.94 -3.05 2.09
CA ARG A 201 -11.17 -3.99 3.20
C ARG A 201 -9.88 -4.23 3.99
N GLU A 202 -8.73 -4.30 3.33
CA GLU A 202 -7.44 -4.36 4.03
C GLU A 202 -7.17 -3.07 4.83
N ILE A 203 -7.52 -1.89 4.30
CA ILE A 203 -7.39 -0.62 5.06
C ILE A 203 -8.26 -0.63 6.31
N ASP A 204 -9.52 -1.02 6.16
CA ASP A 204 -10.47 -1.05 7.26
C ASP A 204 -10.03 -2.05 8.33
N ALA A 205 -9.55 -3.23 7.94
CA ALA A 205 -9.03 -4.22 8.87
C ALA A 205 -7.79 -3.71 9.61
N VAL A 206 -6.86 -3.03 8.92
CA VAL A 206 -5.73 -2.37 9.60
C VAL A 206 -6.25 -1.36 10.62
N LYS A 207 -7.16 -0.48 10.21
CA LYS A 207 -7.66 0.62 11.03
C LYS A 207 -8.42 0.16 12.28
N ILE A 208 -9.25 -0.87 12.13
CA ILE A 208 -10.21 -1.28 13.16
C ILE A 208 -9.64 -2.42 14.01
N GLU A 209 -8.87 -3.32 13.42
CA GLU A 209 -8.46 -4.57 14.09
C GLU A 209 -6.97 -4.57 14.44
N LEU A 210 -6.08 -3.94 13.64
CA LEU A 210 -4.65 -3.90 13.95
C LEU A 210 -4.21 -2.68 14.74
N MET A 211 -4.65 -1.48 14.35
CA MET A 211 -4.23 -0.24 15.03
C MET A 211 -4.47 -0.26 16.54
N PRO A 212 -5.59 -0.79 17.07
CA PRO A 212 -5.79 -0.89 18.52
C PRO A 212 -4.80 -1.80 19.26
N LEU A 213 -4.10 -2.68 18.52
CA LEU A 213 -3.08 -3.60 19.05
C LEU A 213 -1.65 -3.04 18.95
N LEU A 214 -1.47 -1.84 18.40
CA LEU A 214 -0.17 -1.22 18.23
C LEU A 214 0.21 -0.39 19.47
N ASP A 215 1.47 -0.51 19.87
CA ASP A 215 1.99 0.20 21.03
C ASP A 215 2.29 1.68 20.73
N ASN A 216 2.76 1.98 19.51
CA ASN A 216 3.14 3.33 19.08
C ASN A 216 3.02 3.50 17.55
N PHE A 217 2.21 4.47 17.11
CA PHE A 217 2.01 4.79 15.70
C PHE A 217 3.23 5.44 15.05
N GLU A 218 3.99 6.28 15.76
CA GLU A 218 5.19 6.95 15.21
C GLU A 218 6.30 5.94 14.86
N ASN A 219 6.42 4.88 15.66
CA ASN A 219 7.36 3.78 15.43
C ASN A 219 6.76 2.65 14.58
N THR A 220 5.59 2.88 13.97
CA THR A 220 4.98 1.97 13.00
C THR A 220 5.12 2.53 11.58
N GLY A 221 5.35 1.64 10.61
CA GLY A 221 5.26 1.95 9.19
C GLY A 221 4.28 1.03 8.48
N ILE A 222 3.50 1.56 7.54
CA ILE A 222 2.69 0.76 6.62
C ILE A 222 3.36 0.75 5.26
N ILE A 223 3.53 -0.44 4.70
CA ILE A 223 4.09 -0.63 3.36
C ILE A 223 3.12 -1.41 2.48
N ALA A 224 3.05 -1.04 1.21
CA ALA A 224 2.27 -1.75 0.21
C ALA A 224 3.01 -1.79 -1.14
N PRO A 225 2.70 -2.74 -2.03
CA PRO A 225 3.32 -2.83 -3.35
C PRO A 225 2.97 -1.64 -4.26
N TYR A 226 1.74 -1.13 -4.13
CA TYR A 226 1.14 -0.20 -5.09
C TYR A 226 0.96 1.22 -4.54
N ASN A 227 1.19 2.22 -5.39
CA ASN A 227 0.98 3.62 -5.00
C ASN A 227 -0.50 3.95 -4.70
N SER A 228 -1.46 3.30 -5.38
CA SER A 228 -2.90 3.50 -5.13
C SER A 228 -3.28 3.09 -3.71
N GLN A 229 -2.84 1.91 -3.25
CA GLN A 229 -3.00 1.49 -1.85
C GLN A 229 -2.32 2.45 -0.87
N VAL A 230 -1.07 2.85 -1.15
CA VAL A 230 -0.32 3.80 -0.30
C VAL A 230 -1.06 5.13 -0.15
N ASN A 231 -1.57 5.69 -1.24
CA ASN A 231 -2.27 6.97 -1.22
C ASN A 231 -3.56 6.89 -0.40
N GLN A 232 -4.28 5.77 -0.46
CA GLN A 232 -5.50 5.57 0.32
C GLN A 232 -5.21 5.38 1.81
N PHE A 233 -4.18 4.62 2.16
CA PHE A 233 -3.70 4.55 3.54
C PHE A 233 -3.31 5.92 4.10
N ARG A 234 -2.53 6.72 3.35
CA ARG A 234 -2.16 8.08 3.79
C ARG A 234 -3.36 8.99 4.03
N SER A 235 -4.40 8.84 3.21
CA SER A 235 -5.63 9.63 3.34
C SER A 235 -6.43 9.22 4.60
N GLN A 236 -6.52 7.92 4.86
CA GLN A 236 -7.43 7.37 5.88
C GLN A 236 -6.78 7.09 7.24
N ILE A 237 -5.44 7.02 7.28
CA ILE A 237 -4.58 6.76 8.45
C ILE A 237 -3.35 7.70 8.40
N PRO A 238 -3.54 9.03 8.54
CA PRO A 238 -2.46 10.00 8.43
C PRO A 238 -1.44 9.93 9.58
N GLU A 239 -1.77 9.23 10.68
CA GLU A 239 -0.95 9.12 11.89
C GLU A 239 0.24 8.18 11.73
N ILE A 240 0.18 7.26 10.75
CA ILE A 240 1.21 6.27 10.49
C ILE A 240 1.93 6.61 9.18
N GLU A 241 3.24 6.42 9.16
CA GLU A 241 4.02 6.64 7.97
C GLU A 241 3.76 5.55 6.93
N VAL A 242 3.36 5.94 5.72
CA VAL A 242 3.02 4.99 4.64
C VAL A 242 3.89 5.23 3.40
N ALA A 243 4.49 4.18 2.85
CA ALA A 243 5.13 4.24 1.53
C ALA A 243 5.06 2.91 0.77
N THR A 244 5.49 2.93 -0.48
CA THR A 244 5.67 1.67 -1.22
C THR A 244 6.88 0.92 -0.68
N VAL A 245 6.93 -0.41 -0.86
CA VAL A 245 8.11 -1.21 -0.46
C VAL A 245 9.40 -0.64 -1.05
N HIS A 246 9.38 -0.24 -2.33
CA HIS A 246 10.49 0.42 -3.03
C HIS A 246 10.97 1.69 -2.31
N LYS A 247 10.05 2.57 -1.89
CA LYS A 247 10.39 3.82 -1.19
C LYS A 247 10.80 3.60 0.27
N TYR A 248 10.59 2.40 0.80
CA TYR A 248 10.94 2.04 2.18
C TYR A 248 12.29 1.31 2.28
N GLN A 249 12.96 1.01 1.18
CA GLN A 249 14.30 0.42 1.22
C GLN A 249 15.29 1.38 1.91
N GLY A 250 16.23 0.81 2.67
CA GLY A 250 17.14 1.58 3.53
C GLY A 250 16.52 2.14 4.82
N ARG A 251 15.19 2.09 4.96
CA ARG A 251 14.47 2.58 6.16
C ARG A 251 14.09 1.43 7.08
N GLU A 252 13.67 1.75 8.29
CA GLU A 252 13.30 0.77 9.32
C GLU A 252 12.35 1.38 10.35
N LYS A 253 11.49 0.54 10.94
CA LYS A 253 10.58 0.88 12.05
C LYS A 253 10.53 -0.25 13.06
N ASP A 254 10.08 0.06 14.27
CA ASP A 254 9.89 -0.98 15.28
C ASP A 254 8.80 -1.96 14.85
N THR A 255 7.69 -1.44 14.31
CA THR A 255 6.61 -2.23 13.74
C THR A 255 6.42 -1.93 12.25
N ILE A 256 6.26 -2.95 11.43
CA ILE A 256 5.88 -2.81 10.02
C ILE A 256 4.60 -3.59 9.74
N ILE A 257 3.65 -2.94 9.08
CA ILE A 257 2.45 -3.54 8.53
C ILE A 257 2.61 -3.60 7.02
N MET A 258 2.61 -4.80 6.44
CA MET A 258 2.62 -5.01 5.00
C MET A 258 1.22 -5.38 4.52
N SER A 259 0.63 -4.54 3.66
CA SER A 259 -0.63 -4.84 2.95
C SER A 259 -0.31 -5.45 1.60
N VAL A 260 -0.76 -6.69 1.35
CA VAL A 260 -0.59 -7.39 0.06
C VAL A 260 -1.43 -6.73 -1.02
N THR A 261 -2.54 -6.09 -0.65
CA THR A 261 -3.47 -5.36 -1.54
C THR A 261 -4.30 -6.28 -2.46
N ASP A 262 -3.67 -7.21 -3.17
CA ASP A 262 -4.38 -8.05 -4.14
C ASP A 262 -5.32 -9.05 -3.46
N ASP A 263 -6.53 -9.19 -4.01
CA ASP A 263 -7.49 -10.23 -3.61
C ASP A 263 -6.96 -11.65 -3.87
N SER A 264 -6.11 -11.78 -4.89
CA SER A 264 -5.43 -13.01 -5.26
C SER A 264 -3.95 -12.69 -5.48
N ILE A 265 -3.06 -13.40 -4.80
CA ILE A 265 -1.62 -13.16 -4.87
C ILE A 265 -1.13 -13.26 -6.31
N THR A 266 -0.46 -12.20 -6.77
CA THR A 266 0.10 -12.07 -8.13
C THR A 266 1.60 -12.31 -8.11
N GLU A 267 2.21 -12.51 -9.28
CA GLU A 267 3.67 -12.65 -9.39
C GLU A 267 4.42 -11.40 -8.89
N PHE A 268 3.83 -10.22 -9.08
CA PHE A 268 4.40 -8.97 -8.60
C PHE A 268 4.37 -8.88 -7.07
N THR A 269 3.23 -9.19 -6.44
CA THR A 269 3.11 -9.12 -4.98
C THR A 269 3.84 -10.27 -4.28
N ASP A 270 3.96 -11.43 -4.93
CA ASP A 270 4.75 -12.56 -4.47
C ASP A 270 6.25 -12.46 -4.78
N ASN A 271 6.73 -11.34 -5.32
CA ASN A 271 8.13 -11.16 -5.69
C ASN A 271 9.06 -11.34 -4.47
N ALA A 272 10.09 -12.18 -4.63
CA ALA A 272 11.03 -12.52 -3.57
C ALA A 272 11.78 -11.30 -3.01
N ASN A 273 12.28 -10.42 -3.89
CA ASN A 273 13.02 -9.23 -3.50
C ASN A 273 12.14 -8.24 -2.74
N LEU A 274 10.89 -8.06 -3.20
CA LEU A 274 9.89 -7.21 -2.56
C LEU A 274 9.57 -7.72 -1.16
N LEU A 275 9.30 -9.02 -1.01
CA LEU A 275 9.01 -9.61 0.29
C LEU A 275 10.21 -9.55 1.25
N ASN A 276 11.42 -9.82 0.75
CA ASN A 276 12.64 -9.74 1.54
C ASN A 276 12.87 -8.34 2.09
N VAL A 277 12.71 -7.31 1.26
CA VAL A 277 12.79 -5.91 1.70
C VAL A 277 11.71 -5.64 2.73
N ALA A 278 10.44 -5.96 2.43
CA ALA A 278 9.29 -5.66 3.27
C ALA A 278 9.42 -6.23 4.70
N VAL A 279 9.74 -7.53 4.82
CA VAL A 279 9.87 -8.22 6.12
C VAL A 279 11.07 -7.66 6.91
N SER A 280 12.19 -7.41 6.24
CA SER A 280 13.42 -6.92 6.89
C SER A 280 13.38 -5.45 7.34
N ARG A 281 12.29 -4.72 7.08
CA ARG A 281 12.10 -3.35 7.57
C ARG A 281 11.66 -3.30 9.04
N ALA A 282 11.10 -4.39 9.56
CA ALA A 282 10.62 -4.49 10.93
C ALA A 282 11.77 -4.80 11.90
N LYS A 283 11.89 -4.04 12.99
CA LYS A 283 12.82 -4.39 14.09
C LYS A 283 12.20 -5.36 15.06
N ASN A 284 11.01 -5.05 15.58
CA ASN A 284 10.39 -5.80 16.66
C ASN A 284 9.15 -6.54 16.20
N LYS A 285 8.24 -5.95 15.42
CA LYS A 285 6.96 -6.59 15.07
C LYS A 285 6.68 -6.47 13.57
N PHE A 286 6.33 -7.57 12.93
CA PHE A 286 5.92 -7.59 11.53
C PHE A 286 4.48 -8.14 11.42
N CYS A 287 3.62 -7.38 10.75
CA CYS A 287 2.23 -7.71 10.52
C CYS A 287 1.97 -7.83 9.01
N LEU A 288 1.57 -9.01 8.55
CA LEU A 288 1.11 -9.23 7.18
C LEU A 288 -0.41 -9.07 7.12
N VAL A 289 -0.91 -8.28 6.17
CA VAL A 289 -2.34 -8.13 5.87
C VAL A 289 -2.58 -8.67 4.47
N VAL A 290 -3.48 -9.63 4.35
CA VAL A 290 -3.73 -10.38 3.11
C VAL A 290 -5.22 -10.68 2.96
N SER A 291 -5.67 -10.87 1.72
CA SER A 291 -7.01 -11.36 1.46
C SER A 291 -7.23 -12.77 2.03
N GLY A 292 -8.38 -13.01 2.66
CA GLY A 292 -8.82 -14.35 3.09
C GLY A 292 -9.32 -15.24 1.96
N ASN A 293 -9.27 -14.78 0.71
CA ASN A 293 -9.59 -15.62 -0.44
C ASN A 293 -8.72 -16.88 -0.49
N PRO A 294 -9.21 -17.98 -1.09
CA PRO A 294 -8.38 -19.13 -1.40
C PRO A 294 -7.19 -18.73 -2.28
N GLN A 295 -5.98 -18.81 -1.72
CA GLN A 295 -4.73 -18.51 -2.42
C GLN A 295 -4.08 -19.78 -2.95
N LYS A 296 -3.17 -19.64 -3.92
CA LYS A 296 -2.30 -20.74 -4.33
C LYS A 296 -1.48 -21.21 -3.12
N LEU A 297 -1.31 -22.52 -2.99
CA LEU A 297 -0.52 -23.15 -1.91
C LEU A 297 0.98 -23.17 -2.21
N ASN A 298 1.45 -22.24 -3.04
CA ASN A 298 2.84 -22.07 -3.39
C ASN A 298 3.16 -20.56 -3.46
N GLY A 299 4.44 -20.23 -3.31
CA GLY A 299 4.90 -18.84 -3.35
C GLY A 299 5.47 -18.32 -2.03
N ASN A 300 6.07 -17.14 -2.11
CA ASN A 300 6.81 -16.54 -1.01
C ASN A 300 5.88 -16.04 0.12
N ILE A 301 4.73 -15.45 -0.21
CA ILE A 301 3.72 -15.01 0.74
C ILE A 301 3.07 -16.22 1.42
N HIS A 302 2.78 -17.30 0.68
CA HIS A 302 2.26 -18.53 1.26
C HIS A 302 3.22 -19.12 2.29
N ASP A 303 4.51 -19.20 1.95
CA ASP A 303 5.55 -19.66 2.86
C ASP A 303 5.67 -18.75 4.09
N LEU A 304 5.52 -17.43 3.93
CA LEU A 304 5.52 -16.49 5.04
C LEU A 304 4.32 -16.73 5.98
N ILE A 305 3.11 -16.93 5.46
CA ILE A 305 1.92 -17.23 6.28
C ILE A 305 2.13 -18.52 7.08
N ASN A 306 2.66 -19.57 6.43
CA ASN A 306 2.96 -20.83 7.11
C ASN A 306 4.08 -20.69 8.14
N TYR A 307 5.08 -19.86 7.85
CA TYR A 307 6.15 -19.55 8.78
C TYR A 307 5.65 -18.79 10.01
N ILE A 308 4.76 -17.81 9.83
CA ILE A 308 4.11 -17.09 10.93
C ILE A 308 3.36 -18.08 11.83
N LYS A 309 2.62 -19.04 11.25
CA LYS A 309 1.95 -20.11 12.01
C LYS A 309 2.95 -21.01 12.74
N TYR A 310 4.03 -21.42 12.07
CA TYR A 310 5.07 -22.27 12.64
C TYR A 310 5.76 -21.61 13.85
N GLN A 311 6.06 -20.31 13.77
CA GLN A 311 6.61 -19.54 14.89
C GLN A 311 5.56 -19.20 15.97
N GLN A 312 4.36 -19.78 15.88
CA GLN A 312 3.24 -19.50 16.77
C GLN A 312 2.94 -18.01 16.86
N GLY A 313 3.06 -17.30 15.74
CA GLY A 313 2.63 -15.92 15.59
C GLY A 313 1.11 -15.79 15.70
N VAL A 314 0.63 -14.56 15.77
CA VAL A 314 -0.80 -14.28 15.89
C VAL A 314 -1.45 -14.36 14.51
N VAL A 315 -2.51 -15.16 14.36
CA VAL A 315 -3.30 -15.20 13.13
C VAL A 315 -4.69 -14.67 13.43
N ILE A 316 -5.03 -13.53 12.84
CA ILE A 316 -6.33 -12.87 12.98
C ILE A 316 -7.14 -13.15 11.72
N GLN A 317 -8.38 -13.62 11.90
CA GLN A 317 -9.39 -13.62 10.85
C GLN A 317 -10.28 -12.40 11.07
N SER A 318 -10.35 -11.53 10.08
CA SER A 318 -11.12 -10.30 10.18
C SER A 318 -12.60 -10.61 10.37
N ASN A 319 -13.24 -9.87 11.29
CA ASN A 319 -14.67 -9.95 11.52
C ASN A 319 -15.45 -8.97 10.62
N LEU A 320 -14.76 -8.11 9.87
CA LEU A 320 -15.38 -7.18 8.94
C LEU A 320 -15.97 -7.96 7.75
N ARG A 321 -17.30 -7.91 7.62
CA ARG A 321 -18.05 -8.59 6.56
C ARG A 321 -19.01 -7.64 5.86
N SER A 322 -19.24 -7.90 4.58
CA SER A 322 -20.27 -7.25 3.77
C SER A 322 -21.26 -8.26 3.25
N ILE A 323 -22.53 -7.85 3.13
CA ILE A 323 -23.51 -8.64 2.37
C ILE A 323 -23.07 -8.85 0.92
N PHE A 324 -22.25 -7.95 0.36
CA PHE A 324 -21.79 -8.05 -1.02
C PHE A 324 -20.64 -9.06 -1.20
N ASP A 325 -20.05 -9.56 -0.12
CA ASP A 325 -19.03 -10.61 -0.18
C ASP A 325 -19.62 -11.90 -0.81
N TYR A 326 -20.95 -12.13 -0.68
CA TYR A 326 -21.67 -13.26 -1.29
C TYR A 326 -21.76 -13.21 -2.82
N LEU A 327 -21.59 -12.04 -3.45
CA LEU A 327 -21.58 -11.93 -4.92
C LEU A 327 -20.39 -12.66 -5.55
N PHE A 328 -19.34 -12.90 -4.76
CA PHE A 328 -18.04 -13.34 -5.27
C PHE A 328 -17.58 -14.66 -4.69
N SER A 329 -18.22 -15.15 -3.62
CA SER A 329 -17.91 -16.46 -3.07
C SER A 329 -18.42 -17.54 -4.04
N GLN A 330 -17.50 -18.35 -4.59
CA GLN A 330 -17.85 -19.67 -5.15
C GLN A 330 -18.47 -20.63 -4.10
N ILE A 331 -18.59 -20.17 -2.85
CA ILE A 331 -19.35 -20.79 -1.78
C ILE A 331 -20.82 -20.58 -2.11
N GLN A 332 -21.42 -21.60 -2.72
CA GLN A 332 -22.86 -21.84 -2.88
C GLN A 332 -23.66 -20.63 -3.37
N ALA A 333 -24.21 -20.75 -4.58
CA ALA A 333 -25.32 -19.94 -5.06
C ALA A 333 -26.18 -19.54 -3.86
N TYR A 334 -26.24 -18.25 -3.56
CA TYR A 334 -27.12 -17.70 -2.55
C TYR A 334 -28.51 -18.30 -2.84
N ASN A 335 -28.88 -19.33 -2.06
CA ASN A 335 -30.09 -20.11 -2.29
C ASN A 335 -31.21 -19.22 -1.78
N ARG A 336 -31.65 -18.34 -2.65
CA ARG A 336 -32.71 -17.41 -2.37
C ARG A 336 -34.01 -18.20 -2.36
N ASP A 337 -34.68 -18.20 -1.21
CA ASP A 337 -36.00 -18.82 -1.08
C ASP A 337 -37.10 -18.01 -1.82
N ASN A 338 -36.82 -16.74 -2.15
CA ASN A 338 -37.76 -15.79 -2.75
C ASN A 338 -37.38 -15.43 -4.20
N GLU A 339 -38.39 -15.08 -5.00
CA GLU A 339 -38.18 -14.57 -6.37
C GLU A 339 -37.35 -13.28 -6.39
N PRO A 340 -36.50 -13.10 -7.41
CA PRO A 340 -35.67 -11.91 -7.49
C PRO A 340 -36.47 -10.64 -7.73
N VAL A 341 -36.18 -9.61 -6.94
CA VAL A 341 -36.81 -8.29 -7.04
C VAL A 341 -36.11 -7.36 -8.04
N SER A 342 -34.89 -7.74 -8.46
CA SER A 342 -34.07 -7.01 -9.42
C SER A 342 -33.28 -7.98 -10.31
N GLU A 343 -32.87 -7.49 -11.49
CA GLU A 343 -31.88 -8.16 -12.34
C GLU A 343 -30.45 -8.11 -11.73
N TYR A 344 -30.20 -7.19 -10.79
CA TYR A 344 -28.91 -7.03 -10.13
C TYR A 344 -28.84 -7.80 -8.82
N ASP A 345 -27.85 -8.70 -8.71
CA ASP A 345 -27.65 -9.52 -7.51
C ASP A 345 -27.32 -8.69 -6.25
N SER A 346 -26.65 -7.54 -6.40
CA SER A 346 -26.37 -6.61 -5.29
C SER A 346 -27.64 -6.03 -4.68
N GLU A 347 -28.58 -5.62 -5.52
CA GLU A 347 -29.89 -5.13 -5.10
C GLU A 347 -30.70 -6.24 -4.43
N ASN A 348 -30.66 -7.43 -5.01
CA ASN A 348 -31.28 -8.63 -4.45
C ASN A 348 -30.81 -8.92 -3.02
N LEU A 349 -29.50 -8.95 -2.78
CA LEU A 349 -28.93 -9.12 -1.44
C LEU A 349 -29.33 -8.00 -0.48
N THR A 350 -29.39 -6.77 -0.97
CA THR A 350 -29.81 -5.61 -0.16
C THR A 350 -31.28 -5.72 0.25
N PHE A 351 -32.15 -6.15 -0.66
CA PHE A 351 -33.56 -6.38 -0.35
C PHE A 351 -33.74 -7.46 0.72
N ASP A 352 -33.03 -8.58 0.60
CA ASP A 352 -33.11 -9.67 1.58
C ASP A 352 -32.58 -9.24 2.95
N LEU A 353 -31.52 -8.44 2.98
CA LEU A 353 -31.04 -7.82 4.22
C LEU A 353 -32.12 -6.94 4.85
N ILE A 354 -32.81 -6.09 4.08
CA ILE A 354 -33.87 -5.24 4.60
C ILE A 354 -35.04 -6.07 5.16
N GLU A 355 -35.43 -7.15 4.50
CA GLU A 355 -36.48 -8.06 5.00
C GLU A 355 -36.04 -8.82 6.26
N ASN A 356 -34.75 -9.18 6.36
CA ASN A 356 -34.18 -9.74 7.58
C ASN A 356 -34.18 -8.72 8.72
N ILE A 357 -33.82 -7.45 8.48
CA ILE A 357 -33.90 -6.37 9.48
C ILE A 357 -35.34 -6.21 9.97
N ARG A 358 -36.31 -6.16 9.05
CA ARG A 358 -37.74 -6.06 9.41
C ARG A 358 -38.19 -7.22 10.31
N THR A 359 -37.65 -8.42 10.09
CA THR A 359 -38.06 -9.63 10.83
C THR A 359 -37.33 -9.77 12.16
N ASN A 360 -36.05 -9.41 12.22
CA ASN A 360 -35.18 -9.61 13.38
C ASN A 360 -35.20 -8.44 14.37
N TYR A 361 -35.61 -7.23 13.95
CA TYR A 361 -35.68 -6.04 14.80
C TYR A 361 -37.16 -5.68 15.07
N PRO A 362 -37.72 -6.03 16.25
CA PRO A 362 -39.15 -5.88 16.52
C PRO A 362 -39.69 -4.46 16.33
N HIS A 363 -38.88 -3.45 16.68
CA HIS A 363 -39.25 -2.03 16.54
C HIS A 363 -39.27 -1.56 15.08
N LEU A 364 -38.55 -2.23 14.16
CA LEU A 364 -38.55 -1.97 12.72
C LEU A 364 -39.50 -2.88 11.94
N SER A 365 -40.29 -3.73 12.60
CA SER A 365 -41.22 -4.67 11.93
C SER A 365 -42.26 -4.01 11.02
N HIS A 366 -42.50 -2.72 11.21
CA HIS A 366 -43.46 -1.91 10.46
C HIS A 366 -42.91 -1.36 9.14
N ILE A 367 -41.63 -1.56 8.79
CA ILE A 367 -41.06 -1.03 7.53
C ILE A 367 -41.42 -1.89 6.31
N LYS A 368 -41.35 -1.31 5.11
CA LYS A 368 -41.43 -2.01 3.82
C LYS A 368 -40.46 -1.38 2.83
N ALA A 369 -39.70 -2.21 2.13
CA ALA A 369 -38.94 -1.78 0.96
C ALA A 369 -39.81 -1.77 -0.29
N LEU A 370 -39.72 -0.70 -1.08
CA LEU A 370 -40.22 -0.61 -2.44
C LEU A 370 -39.02 -0.55 -3.39
N CYS A 371 -38.91 -1.52 -4.29
CA CYS A 371 -37.81 -1.63 -5.24
C CYS A 371 -38.02 -0.68 -6.42
N HIS A 372 -36.93 -0.12 -6.96
CA HIS A 372 -36.88 0.74 -8.14
C HIS A 372 -37.94 1.85 -8.13
N TYR A 373 -38.06 2.56 -7.01
CA TYR A 373 -39.11 3.56 -6.83
C TYR A 373 -38.82 4.80 -7.68
N PRO A 374 -39.70 5.19 -8.63
CA PRO A 374 -39.46 6.34 -9.49
C PRO A 374 -39.37 7.64 -8.69
N VAL A 375 -38.27 8.39 -8.85
CA VAL A 375 -38.03 9.64 -8.10
C VAL A 375 -39.14 10.68 -8.35
N ARG A 376 -39.71 10.69 -9.56
CA ARG A 376 -40.84 11.56 -9.92
C ARG A 376 -42.07 11.42 -9.01
N TYR A 377 -42.25 10.29 -8.33
CA TYR A 377 -43.36 10.08 -7.39
C TYR A 377 -43.08 10.61 -5.98
N LEU A 378 -41.84 10.99 -5.69
CA LEU A 378 -41.46 11.69 -4.45
C LEU A 378 -41.53 13.22 -4.59
N ILE A 379 -41.68 13.72 -5.82
CA ILE A 379 -41.63 15.13 -6.15
C ILE A 379 -43.04 15.69 -6.29
N ASN A 380 -43.48 16.36 -5.22
CA ASN A 380 -44.80 16.99 -5.19
C ASN A 380 -44.77 18.47 -5.62
N ASP A 381 -43.62 19.15 -5.52
CA ASP A 381 -43.44 20.54 -5.95
C ASP A 381 -42.03 20.73 -6.52
N THR A 382 -41.91 21.29 -7.71
CA THR A 382 -40.60 21.51 -8.37
C THR A 382 -39.98 22.88 -8.07
N GLN A 383 -40.62 23.69 -7.23
CA GLN A 383 -40.05 24.96 -6.76
C GLN A 383 -38.76 24.69 -5.96
N GLY A 384 -37.65 25.30 -6.39
CA GLY A 384 -36.32 25.11 -5.80
C GLY A 384 -35.37 24.20 -6.59
N LEU A 385 -35.88 23.44 -7.56
CA LEU A 385 -35.05 22.66 -8.49
C LEU A 385 -34.65 23.50 -9.72
N SER A 386 -33.39 23.38 -10.15
CA SER A 386 -32.94 23.90 -11.44
C SER A 386 -33.58 23.14 -12.62
N GLU A 387 -33.59 23.73 -13.81
CA GLU A 387 -34.12 23.08 -15.02
C GLU A 387 -33.40 21.77 -15.40
N ARG A 388 -32.15 21.59 -14.93
CA ARG A 388 -31.41 20.34 -15.09
C ARG A 388 -31.89 19.29 -14.08
N GLU A 389 -32.04 19.66 -12.82
CA GLU A 389 -32.51 18.76 -11.76
C GLU A 389 -33.97 18.33 -12.01
N LYS A 390 -34.85 19.25 -12.44
CA LYS A 390 -36.23 18.92 -12.83
C LYS A 390 -36.28 17.86 -13.93
N ARG A 391 -35.51 18.06 -15.01
CA ARG A 391 -35.45 17.09 -16.11
C ARG A 391 -34.94 15.74 -15.65
N TYR A 392 -33.91 15.72 -14.80
CA TYR A 392 -33.36 14.48 -14.25
C TYR A 392 -34.37 13.75 -13.35
N ALA A 393 -35.00 14.47 -12.43
CA ALA A 393 -35.88 13.88 -11.42
C ALA A 393 -37.23 13.41 -11.98
N LEU A 394 -37.75 14.09 -13.01
CA LEU A 394 -38.98 13.70 -13.70
C LEU A 394 -38.77 12.64 -14.78
N HIS A 395 -37.52 12.31 -15.11
CA HIS A 395 -37.21 11.33 -16.14
C HIS A 395 -37.71 9.93 -15.75
N PRO A 396 -38.42 9.20 -16.63
CA PRO A 396 -39.01 7.89 -16.30
C PRO A 396 -38.01 6.81 -15.84
N ALA A 397 -36.75 6.91 -16.28
CA ALA A 397 -35.69 5.97 -15.89
C ALA A 397 -35.03 6.32 -14.55
N THR A 398 -35.31 7.49 -13.97
CA THR A 398 -34.70 7.90 -12.70
C THR A 398 -35.47 7.29 -11.54
N HIS A 399 -34.83 6.33 -10.88
CA HIS A 399 -35.38 5.59 -9.75
C HIS A 399 -34.39 5.55 -8.59
N ILE A 400 -34.91 5.22 -7.42
CA ILE A 400 -34.15 4.84 -6.22
C ILE A 400 -34.21 3.32 -6.14
N ASP A 401 -33.09 2.66 -5.86
CA ASP A 401 -33.04 1.20 -5.76
C ASP A 401 -34.02 0.68 -4.71
N PHE A 402 -34.00 1.28 -3.50
CA PHE A 402 -34.98 0.98 -2.46
C PHE A 402 -35.50 2.23 -1.76
N LEU A 403 -36.82 2.37 -1.75
CA LEU A 403 -37.51 3.31 -0.87
C LEU A 403 -38.09 2.55 0.33
N ILE A 404 -37.55 2.81 1.52
CA ILE A 404 -38.09 2.30 2.77
C ILE A 404 -39.26 3.18 3.21
N ILE A 405 -40.42 2.58 3.42
CA ILE A 405 -41.62 3.27 3.90
C ILE A 405 -42.14 2.63 5.19
N ASN A 406 -42.93 3.39 5.96
CA ASN A 406 -43.77 2.82 7.01
C ASN A 406 -44.98 2.10 6.39
N ARG A 407 -45.22 0.83 6.74
CA ARG A 407 -46.32 0.01 6.19
C ARG A 407 -47.70 0.57 6.52
N VAL A 408 -47.84 1.24 7.66
CA VAL A 408 -49.11 1.78 8.17
C VAL A 408 -49.36 3.16 7.55
N THR A 409 -48.44 4.10 7.74
CA THR A 409 -48.64 5.51 7.32
C THR A 409 -48.28 5.75 5.85
N LYS A 410 -47.54 4.83 5.22
CA LYS A 410 -46.93 4.98 3.89
C LYS A 410 -45.89 6.10 3.79
N GLU A 411 -45.48 6.66 4.92
CA GLU A 411 -44.47 7.71 4.97
C GLU A 411 -43.10 7.16 4.49
N PRO A 412 -42.39 7.86 3.59
CA PRO A 412 -41.01 7.56 3.24
C PRO A 412 -40.06 7.78 4.41
N LEU A 413 -39.30 6.74 4.79
CA LEU A 413 -38.38 6.74 5.93
C LEU A 413 -36.90 6.86 5.52
N LEU A 414 -36.49 6.18 4.46
CA LEU A 414 -35.09 6.14 4.02
C LEU A 414 -35.04 5.75 2.54
N ALA A 415 -34.22 6.45 1.76
CA ALA A 415 -33.80 6.00 0.45
C ALA A 415 -32.49 5.20 0.59
N ILE A 416 -32.36 4.08 -0.12
CA ILE A 416 -31.13 3.29 -0.18
C ILE A 416 -30.75 3.10 -1.65
N GLU A 417 -29.48 3.34 -1.96
CA GLU A 417 -28.86 3.06 -3.26
C GLU A 417 -27.73 2.04 -3.05
N THR A 418 -27.62 1.11 -3.98
CA THR A 418 -26.60 0.05 -3.98
C THR A 418 -25.55 0.35 -5.02
N ASP A 419 -24.50 1.05 -4.58
CA ASP A 419 -23.48 1.56 -5.49
C ASP A 419 -22.47 0.45 -5.82
N GLY A 420 -22.56 -0.07 -7.04
CA GLY A 420 -21.49 -0.86 -7.64
C GLY A 420 -20.23 0.00 -7.80
N TYR A 421 -19.07 -0.55 -7.47
CA TYR A 421 -17.78 0.17 -7.49
C TYR A 421 -17.43 0.86 -8.83
N SER A 422 -18.02 0.43 -9.94
CA SER A 422 -17.91 1.15 -11.21
C SER A 422 -18.46 2.57 -10.99
N TYR A 423 -17.63 3.61 -11.20
CA TYR A 423 -18.04 5.02 -11.36
C TYR A 423 -17.98 6.00 -10.16
N HIS A 424 -16.93 5.95 -9.33
CA HIS A 424 -16.48 7.14 -8.57
C HIS A 424 -15.30 7.84 -9.25
N ASN A 425 -15.52 8.35 -10.46
CA ASN A 425 -14.62 9.35 -11.05
C ASN A 425 -15.44 10.63 -11.15
N GLU A 426 -15.02 11.71 -10.50
CA GLU A 426 -15.80 12.97 -10.41
C GLU A 426 -16.17 13.56 -11.79
N LYS A 427 -15.50 13.07 -12.84
CA LYS A 427 -15.68 13.42 -14.25
C LYS A 427 -16.75 12.60 -14.98
N THR A 428 -17.31 11.54 -14.40
CA THR A 428 -18.33 10.73 -15.08
C THR A 428 -19.69 11.41 -15.02
N GLU A 429 -20.50 11.20 -16.06
CA GLU A 429 -21.91 11.65 -16.03
C GLU A 429 -22.68 11.00 -14.89
N GLN A 430 -22.35 9.75 -14.54
CA GLN A 430 -23.00 9.02 -13.46
C GLN A 430 -22.77 9.69 -12.10
N PHE A 431 -21.53 10.10 -11.78
CA PHE A 431 -21.24 10.83 -10.54
C PHE A 431 -22.02 12.14 -10.43
N GLN A 432 -22.18 12.85 -11.56
CA GLN A 432 -23.00 14.07 -11.59
C GLN A 432 -24.49 13.77 -11.39
N ARG A 433 -24.99 12.65 -11.92
CA ARG A 433 -26.36 12.17 -11.71
C ARG A 433 -26.59 11.78 -10.24
N ASP A 434 -25.64 11.10 -9.64
CA ASP A 434 -25.69 10.70 -8.22
C ASP A 434 -25.73 11.92 -7.31
N ARG A 435 -24.83 12.89 -7.50
CA ARG A 435 -24.88 14.15 -6.73
C ARG A 435 -26.18 14.93 -6.94
N MET A 436 -26.74 14.91 -8.15
CA MET A 436 -28.05 15.52 -8.40
C MET A 436 -29.15 14.79 -7.62
N LYS A 437 -29.13 13.45 -7.61
CA LYS A 437 -30.08 12.63 -6.84
C LYS A 437 -29.97 12.92 -5.34
N ASP A 438 -28.76 12.92 -4.79
CA ASP A 438 -28.49 13.20 -3.38
C ASP A 438 -29.07 14.56 -2.97
N LYS A 439 -28.76 15.60 -3.75
CA LYS A 439 -29.25 16.96 -3.52
C LYS A 439 -30.77 17.06 -3.63
N ILE A 440 -31.39 16.38 -4.60
CA ILE A 440 -32.84 16.32 -4.72
C ILE A 440 -33.42 15.70 -3.46
N LEU A 441 -32.98 14.52 -3.03
CA LEU A 441 -33.56 13.83 -1.87
C LEU A 441 -33.37 14.64 -0.57
N GLU A 442 -32.22 15.31 -0.41
CA GLU A 442 -31.97 16.23 0.70
C GLU A 442 -32.96 17.40 0.74
N LEU A 443 -33.28 18.01 -0.43
CA LEU A 443 -34.25 19.11 -0.52
C LEU A 443 -35.67 18.69 -0.07
N TYR A 444 -36.07 17.44 -0.30
CA TYR A 444 -37.37 16.90 0.16
C TYR A 444 -37.28 16.25 1.54
N GLY A 445 -36.16 16.40 2.25
CA GLY A 445 -35.98 15.89 3.61
C GLY A 445 -35.98 14.36 3.72
N LEU A 446 -35.67 13.65 2.63
CA LEU A 446 -35.56 12.18 2.63
C LEU A 446 -34.08 11.79 2.80
N PRO A 447 -33.69 11.18 3.93
CA PRO A 447 -32.34 10.68 4.10
C PRO A 447 -32.00 9.64 3.03
N LEU A 448 -30.76 9.68 2.55
CA LEU A 448 -30.22 8.74 1.59
C LEU A 448 -29.04 7.98 2.21
N LEU A 449 -29.05 6.65 2.08
CA LEU A 449 -27.95 5.78 2.45
C LEU A 449 -27.42 5.05 1.21
N ARG A 450 -26.16 5.31 0.86
CA ARG A 450 -25.45 4.62 -0.23
C ARG A 450 -24.66 3.43 0.34
N LEU A 451 -24.95 2.22 -0.15
CA LEU A 451 -24.28 0.98 0.24
C LEU A 451 -23.27 0.60 -0.84
N SER A 452 -21.98 0.71 -0.53
CA SER A 452 -20.90 0.39 -1.47
C SER A 452 -20.58 -1.12 -1.47
N THR A 453 -20.40 -1.70 -2.65
CA THR A 453 -20.04 -3.13 -2.80
C THR A 453 -18.64 -3.51 -2.28
N VAL A 454 -17.81 -2.54 -1.90
CA VAL A 454 -16.48 -2.77 -1.28
C VAL A 454 -16.45 -2.41 0.20
N GLY A 455 -17.57 -1.91 0.75
CA GLY A 455 -17.70 -1.53 2.16
C GLY A 455 -17.93 -2.74 3.07
N TYR A 456 -18.40 -2.49 4.30
CA TYR A 456 -18.84 -3.52 5.25
C TYR A 456 -19.94 -2.97 6.18
N GLY A 457 -20.59 -3.86 6.93
CA GLY A 457 -21.50 -3.50 8.02
C GLY A 457 -22.83 -2.90 7.57
N GLU A 458 -23.36 -3.33 6.42
CA GLU A 458 -24.56 -2.77 5.80
C GLU A 458 -25.78 -2.83 6.74
N GLU A 459 -25.94 -3.92 7.50
CA GLU A 459 -27.04 -4.08 8.47
C GLU A 459 -27.05 -2.96 9.50
N SER A 460 -25.91 -2.75 10.18
CA SER A 460 -25.78 -1.70 11.20
C SER A 460 -26.02 -0.30 10.63
N LYS A 461 -25.56 -0.03 9.41
CA LYS A 461 -25.77 1.26 8.73
C LYS A 461 -27.25 1.53 8.45
N ILE A 462 -27.98 0.52 7.98
CA ILE A 462 -29.43 0.64 7.71
C ILE A 462 -30.18 0.84 9.02
N VAL A 463 -29.90 0.02 10.04
CA VAL A 463 -30.55 0.11 11.36
C VAL A 463 -30.29 1.48 11.99
N ASP A 464 -29.04 1.93 12.05
CA ASP A 464 -28.68 3.23 12.63
C ASP A 464 -29.34 4.40 11.88
N ALA A 465 -29.46 4.32 10.55
CA ALA A 465 -30.13 5.34 9.75
C ALA A 465 -31.63 5.40 10.04
N LEU A 466 -32.29 4.26 10.17
CA LEU A 466 -33.71 4.17 10.52
C LEU A 466 -33.96 4.64 11.96
N ASP A 467 -33.11 4.24 12.92
CA ASP A 467 -33.25 4.61 14.33
C ASP A 467 -33.01 6.10 14.59
N LYS A 468 -32.08 6.72 13.86
CA LYS A 468 -31.86 8.18 13.93
C LYS A 468 -33.15 8.95 13.59
N ARG A 469 -33.94 8.45 12.64
CA ARG A 469 -35.20 9.10 12.24
C ARG A 469 -36.31 8.90 13.27
N VAL A 470 -36.38 7.73 13.91
CA VAL A 470 -37.32 7.50 15.03
C VAL A 470 -37.07 8.47 16.19
N LYS A 471 -35.80 8.83 16.46
CA LYS A 471 -35.44 9.79 17.51
C LYS A 471 -35.69 11.26 17.15
N LEU A 472 -35.78 11.60 15.87
CA LEU A 472 -36.09 12.95 15.38
C LEU A 472 -37.60 13.22 15.24
N GLY A 473 -38.44 12.20 15.44
CA GLY A 473 -39.90 12.34 15.52
C GLY A 473 -40.33 13.05 16.81
N ILE A 474 -40.20 14.37 16.82
CA ILE A 474 -40.85 15.24 17.80
C ILE A 474 -42.34 15.28 17.46
N PHE A 475 -43.19 15.07 18.46
CA PHE A 475 -44.58 15.52 18.43
C PHE A 475 -44.61 16.98 17.98
N SER A 476 -45.02 17.23 16.74
CA SER A 476 -45.47 18.56 16.28
C SER A 476 -46.88 18.44 15.76
#